data_AF-M9LRK8-F1
#
_entry.id   AF-M9LRK8-F1
#
_cell.length_a   1.000
_cell.length_b   1.000
_cell.length_c   1.000
_cell.angle_alpha   90.00
_cell.angle_beta   90.00
_cell.angle_gamma   90.00
#
_symmetry.space_group_name_H-M   'P 1'
#
loop_
_entity.id
_entity.type
_entity.pdbx_description
1 polymer ?
#
loop_
_entity_poly.entity_id
_entity_poly.type
_entity_poly.pdbx_seq_one_letter_code
_entity_poly.pdbx_strand_id
1 'polypeptide(L)'
;MGPGMFVSESKFRAEPAAFIPHILTPNRDELAALITKPAVEAALLVRLAEKAKVYGQDMDRPGANAEEREKERKIEIDTVVRIYKTFVIPLTKEVEVDYLLTRLDGVSQDKIDKMLATNTFVH
;
A
#
# COMPACT_ATOMS: atom_id res chain seq x y z
N MET A 1 12.57 -7.94 6.31
CA MET A 1 11.13 -7.61 6.26
C MET A 1 11.00 -6.19 5.73
N GLY A 2 10.30 -5.99 4.61
CA GLY A 2 10.12 -4.65 4.01
C GLY A 2 9.07 -3.80 4.74
N PRO A 3 8.98 -2.49 4.47
CA PRO A 3 8.04 -1.58 5.15
C PRO A 3 6.57 -2.00 5.01
N GLY A 4 6.13 -2.53 3.85
CA GLY A 4 4.75 -3.02 3.66
C GLY A 4 4.39 -4.22 4.54
N MET A 5 5.35 -5.13 4.77
CA MET A 5 5.12 -6.29 5.63
C MET A 5 4.84 -5.89 7.10
N PHE A 6 5.49 -4.83 7.61
CA PHE A 6 5.22 -4.31 8.95
C PHE A 6 3.82 -3.72 9.06
N VAL A 7 3.34 -3.05 8.01
CA VAL A 7 1.99 -2.49 7.96
C VAL A 7 0.95 -3.61 7.99
N SER A 8 1.16 -4.67 7.20
CA SER A 8 0.30 -5.85 7.20
C SER A 8 0.29 -6.57 8.53
N GLU A 9 1.47 -6.79 9.13
CA GLU A 9 1.58 -7.42 10.45
C GLU A 9 0.89 -6.59 11.54
N SER A 10 1.04 -5.26 11.50
CA SER A 10 0.35 -4.38 12.44
C SER A 10 -1.17 -4.49 12.35
N LYS A 11 -1.73 -4.64 11.14
CA LYS A 11 -3.17 -4.79 10.93
C LYS A 11 -3.66 -6.18 11.35
N PHE A 12 -2.92 -7.23 10.97
CA PHE A 12 -3.19 -8.59 11.40
C PHE A 12 -3.23 -8.71 12.92
N ARG A 13 -2.27 -8.10 13.63
CA ARG A 13 -2.25 -8.12 15.10
C ARG A 13 -3.39 -7.36 15.75
N ALA A 14 -3.89 -6.31 15.09
CA ALA A 14 -4.98 -5.51 15.61
C ALA A 14 -6.33 -6.23 15.51
N GLU A 15 -6.53 -7.03 14.46
CA GLU A 15 -7.81 -7.69 14.20
C GLU A 15 -7.64 -9.08 13.52
N PRO A 16 -6.96 -10.04 14.17
CA PRO A 16 -6.57 -11.28 13.52
C PRO A 16 -7.76 -12.10 13.02
N ALA A 17 -8.92 -12.03 13.68
CA ALA A 17 -10.11 -12.79 13.30
C ALA A 17 -10.67 -12.36 11.93
N ALA A 18 -10.45 -11.10 11.52
CA ALA A 18 -10.85 -10.64 10.19
C ALA A 18 -9.96 -11.22 9.08
N PHE A 19 -8.68 -11.49 9.35
CA PHE A 19 -7.72 -11.97 8.35
C PHE A 19 -7.66 -13.49 8.24
N ILE A 20 -7.70 -14.21 9.38
CA ILE A 20 -7.48 -15.66 9.43
C ILE A 20 -8.35 -16.45 8.44
N PRO A 21 -9.67 -16.20 8.28
CA PRO A 21 -10.49 -16.95 7.33
C PRO A 21 -9.98 -16.83 5.89
N HIS A 22 -9.51 -15.65 5.49
CA HIS A 22 -9.00 -15.37 4.15
C HIS A 22 -7.55 -15.82 3.95
N ILE A 23 -6.83 -16.15 5.03
CA ILE A 23 -5.51 -16.79 4.97
C ILE A 23 -5.67 -18.31 4.85
N LEU A 24 -6.53 -18.92 5.67
CA LEU A 24 -6.79 -20.37 5.66
C LEU A 24 -7.50 -20.82 4.38
N THR A 25 -8.43 -20.03 3.88
CA THR A 25 -9.04 -20.18 2.56
C THR A 25 -8.60 -18.98 1.71
N PRO A 26 -7.48 -19.11 0.96
CA PRO A 26 -6.83 -17.98 0.30
C PRO A 26 -7.79 -17.11 -0.50
N ASN A 27 -8.07 -15.90 0.00
CA ASN A 27 -8.85 -14.89 -0.67
C ASN A 27 -8.06 -13.59 -0.73
N ARG A 28 -7.32 -13.43 -1.84
CA ARG A 28 -6.41 -12.29 -2.05
C ARG A 28 -7.13 -10.96 -2.09
N ASP A 29 -8.33 -10.91 -2.68
CA ASP A 29 -9.08 -9.67 -2.85
C ASP A 29 -9.59 -9.15 -1.50
N GLU A 30 -10.10 -10.03 -0.64
CA GLU A 30 -10.51 -9.66 0.72
C GLU A 30 -9.31 -9.25 1.59
N LEU A 31 -8.19 -9.97 1.51
CA LEU A 31 -6.96 -9.57 2.19
C LEU A 31 -6.49 -8.18 1.73
N ALA A 32 -6.52 -7.92 0.41
CA ALA A 32 -6.18 -6.63 -0.17
C ALA A 32 -7.15 -5.53 0.31
N ALA A 33 -8.44 -5.82 0.45
CA ALA A 33 -9.43 -4.90 0.97
C ALA A 33 -9.18 -4.55 2.45
N LEU A 34 -8.90 -5.55 3.29
CA LEU A 34 -8.62 -5.37 4.71
C LEU A 34 -7.35 -4.52 4.97
N ILE A 35 -6.35 -4.60 4.09
CA ILE A 35 -5.17 -3.74 4.17
C ILE A 35 -5.34 -2.39 3.45
N THR A 36 -6.33 -2.21 2.59
CA THR A 36 -6.49 -0.97 1.82
C THR A 36 -7.05 0.14 2.70
N LYS A 37 -6.42 1.33 2.65
CA LYS A 37 -6.95 2.55 3.27
C LYS A 37 -7.08 3.63 2.20
N PRO A 38 -8.24 3.73 1.52
CA PRO A 38 -8.40 4.61 0.35
C PRO A 38 -8.07 6.08 0.65
N ALA A 39 -8.43 6.56 1.85
CA ALA A 39 -8.12 7.93 2.29
C ALA A 39 -6.60 8.17 2.42
N VAL A 40 -5.84 7.17 2.88
CA VAL A 40 -4.38 7.27 3.02
C VAL A 40 -3.71 7.24 1.65
N GLU A 41 -4.18 6.38 0.74
CA GLU A 41 -3.69 6.32 -0.64
C GLU A 41 -3.96 7.62 -1.40
N ALA A 42 -5.15 8.21 -1.23
CA ALA A 42 -5.49 9.50 -1.82
C ALA A 42 -4.58 10.62 -1.27
N ALA A 43 -4.39 10.68 0.05
CA ALA A 43 -3.50 11.66 0.68
C ALA A 43 -2.03 11.48 0.25
N LEU A 44 -1.58 10.23 0.07
CA LEU A 44 -0.25 9.92 -0.47
C LEU A 44 -0.08 10.49 -1.88
N LEU A 45 -1.05 10.29 -2.77
CA LEU A 45 -0.98 10.80 -4.15
C LEU A 45 -0.99 12.33 -4.20
N VAL A 46 -1.79 13.00 -3.35
CA VAL A 46 -1.81 14.47 -3.25
C VAL A 46 -0.43 14.99 -2.82
N ARG A 47 0.13 14.43 -1.73
CA ARG A 47 1.45 14.82 -1.24
C ARG A 47 2.56 14.54 -2.25
N LEU A 48 2.43 13.44 -3.01
CA LEU A 48 3.39 13.09 -4.05
C LEU A 48 3.36 14.10 -5.20
N ALA A 49 2.17 14.53 -5.62
CA ALA A 49 2.00 15.55 -6.64
C ALA A 49 2.61 16.89 -6.20
N GLU A 50 2.41 17.30 -4.94
CA GLU A 50 3.02 18.50 -4.37
C GLU A 50 4.54 18.42 -4.36
N LYS A 51 5.12 17.28 -3.97
CA LYS A 51 6.57 17.07 -4.01
C LYS A 51 7.10 17.10 -5.45
N ALA A 52 6.44 16.42 -6.38
CA ALA A 52 6.84 16.43 -7.79
C ALA A 52 6.80 17.85 -8.37
N LYS A 53 5.83 18.68 -7.95
CA LYS A 53 5.77 20.09 -8.32
C LYS A 53 6.96 20.89 -7.84
N VAL A 54 7.42 20.66 -6.60
CA VAL A 54 8.58 21.36 -6.02
C VAL A 54 9.87 20.93 -6.73
N TYR A 55 10.08 19.63 -6.94
CA TYR A 55 11.32 19.13 -7.56
C TYR A 55 11.38 19.31 -9.09
N GLY A 56 10.23 19.37 -9.77
CA GLY A 56 10.16 19.59 -11.23
C GLY A 56 10.46 21.04 -11.65
N GLN A 57 10.65 21.97 -10.71
CA GLN A 57 10.99 23.37 -11.01
C GLN A 57 12.44 23.55 -11.51
N ASP A 58 13.33 22.58 -11.24
CA ASP A 58 14.77 22.68 -11.58
C ASP A 58 15.11 22.07 -12.96
N MET A 59 14.12 21.56 -13.71
CA MET A 59 14.32 20.78 -14.94
C MET A 59 14.03 21.56 -16.23
N ASP A 60 13.96 22.89 -16.17
CA ASP A 60 13.52 23.69 -17.30
C ASP A 60 14.45 23.57 -18.52
N ARG A 61 13.87 23.25 -19.68
CA ARG A 61 14.59 23.18 -20.95
C ARG A 61 15.12 24.58 -21.36
N PRO A 62 16.38 24.70 -21.80
CA PRO A 62 16.91 25.95 -22.35
C PRO A 62 16.09 26.42 -23.55
N GLY A 63 15.67 27.69 -23.53
CA GLY A 63 14.90 28.32 -24.61
C GLY A 63 13.38 28.12 -24.54
N ALA A 64 12.85 27.32 -23.62
CA ALA A 64 11.40 27.21 -23.41
C ALA A 64 10.83 28.50 -22.79
N ASN A 65 9.63 28.90 -23.21
CA ASN A 65 8.90 30.01 -22.61
C ASN A 65 8.17 29.57 -21.32
N ALA A 66 7.55 30.51 -20.60
CA ALA A 66 6.92 30.23 -19.31
C ALA A 66 5.74 29.24 -19.41
N GLU A 67 4.95 29.30 -20.47
CA GLU A 67 3.79 28.42 -20.69
C GLU A 67 4.24 26.99 -21.04
N GLU A 68 5.26 26.84 -21.88
CA GLU A 68 5.87 25.56 -22.25
C GLU A 68 6.41 24.84 -21.02
N ARG A 69 7.17 25.56 -20.18
CA ARG A 69 7.70 25.01 -18.92
C ARG A 69 6.61 24.58 -17.96
N GLU A 70 5.53 25.36 -17.85
CA GLU A 70 4.39 24.99 -17.00
C GLU A 70 3.70 23.72 -17.51
N LYS A 71 3.53 23.59 -18.82
CA LYS A 71 2.92 22.43 -19.45
C LYS A 71 3.77 21.16 -19.28
N GLU A 72 5.08 21.27 -19.49
CA GLU A 72 6.03 20.17 -19.29
C GLU A 72 5.99 19.66 -17.83
N ARG A 73 6.06 20.57 -16.85
CA ARG A 73 5.96 20.21 -15.42
C ARG A 73 4.63 19.53 -15.07
N LYS A 74 3.51 19.98 -15.62
CA LYS A 74 2.20 19.32 -15.40
C LYS A 74 2.20 17.88 -15.93
N ILE A 75 2.74 17.66 -17.13
CA ILE A 75 2.84 16.32 -17.73
C ILE A 75 3.72 15.39 -16.88
N GLU A 76 4.83 15.90 -16.35
CA GLU A 76 5.71 15.14 -15.46
C GLU A 76 5.01 14.76 -14.15
N ILE A 77 4.36 15.71 -13.49
CA ILE A 77 3.60 15.46 -12.24
C ILE A 77 2.52 14.41 -12.47
N ASP A 78 1.71 14.57 -13.52
CA ASP A 78 0.65 13.61 -13.86
C ASP A 78 1.22 12.23 -14.16
N THR A 79 2.39 12.17 -14.80
CA THR A 79 3.08 10.91 -15.09
C THR A 79 3.55 10.22 -13.80
N VAL A 80 4.16 10.95 -12.87
CA VAL A 80 4.58 10.42 -11.57
C VAL A 80 3.38 9.88 -10.78
N VAL A 81 2.30 10.67 -10.69
CA VAL A 81 1.07 10.25 -10.00
C VAL A 81 0.48 9.00 -10.66
N ARG A 82 0.45 8.94 -11.99
CA ARG A 82 -0.03 7.78 -12.76
C ARG A 82 0.80 6.54 -12.46
N ILE A 83 2.13 6.63 -12.42
CA ILE A 83 3.01 5.50 -12.11
C ILE A 83 2.70 4.95 -10.72
N TYR A 84 2.57 5.84 -9.73
CA TYR A 84 2.27 5.41 -8.36
C TYR A 84 0.91 4.75 -8.24
N LYS A 85 -0.12 5.35 -8.84
CA LYS A 85 -1.48 4.82 -8.81
C LYS A 85 -1.62 3.49 -9.53
N THR A 86 -0.92 3.33 -10.66
CA THR A 86 -1.10 2.17 -11.56
C THR A 86 -0.19 1.01 -11.20
N PHE A 87 1.02 1.28 -10.69
CA PHE A 87 2.03 0.24 -10.46
C PHE A 87 2.48 0.19 -9.02
N VAL A 88 2.99 1.28 -8.46
CA VAL A 88 3.66 1.24 -7.14
C VAL A 88 2.70 0.80 -6.02
N ILE A 89 1.52 1.44 -5.93
CA ILE A 89 0.53 1.11 -4.91
C ILE A 89 0.02 -0.33 -5.09
N PRO A 90 -0.45 -0.76 -6.29
CA PRO A 90 -0.87 -2.14 -6.50
C PRO A 90 0.21 -3.19 -6.17
N LEU A 91 1.44 -3.02 -6.68
CA LEU A 91 2.54 -3.95 -6.42
C LEU A 91 2.90 -4.03 -4.93
N THR A 92 2.83 -2.91 -4.20
CA THR A 92 3.05 -2.93 -2.75
C THR A 92 1.97 -3.74 -2.04
N LYS A 93 0.71 -3.62 -2.46
CA LYS A 93 -0.40 -4.43 -1.92
C LYS A 93 -0.23 -5.91 -2.20
N GLU A 94 0.26 -6.28 -3.38
CA GLU A 94 0.53 -7.69 -3.70
C GLU A 94 1.53 -8.31 -2.72
N VAL A 95 2.64 -7.61 -2.43
CA VAL A 95 3.64 -8.06 -1.44
C VAL A 95 3.05 -8.17 -0.03
N GLU A 96 2.19 -7.24 0.34
CA GLU A 96 1.47 -7.24 1.62
C GLU A 96 0.53 -8.47 1.74
N VAL A 97 -0.22 -8.78 0.68
CA VAL A 97 -1.10 -9.95 0.61
C VAL A 97 -0.30 -11.25 0.62
N ASP A 98 0.78 -11.34 -0.16
CA ASP A 98 1.65 -12.53 -0.21
C ASP A 98 2.22 -12.84 1.18
N TYR A 99 2.62 -11.81 1.92
CA TYR A 99 3.04 -11.96 3.31
C TYR A 99 1.92 -12.53 4.20
N LEU A 100 0.70 -11.97 4.11
CA LEU A 100 -0.44 -12.43 4.91
C LEU A 100 -0.80 -13.89 4.62
N LEU A 101 -0.69 -14.34 3.38
CA LEU A 101 -0.96 -15.74 3.02
C LEU A 101 0.00 -16.73 3.70
N THR A 102 1.25 -16.34 3.92
CA THR A 102 2.23 -17.16 4.67
C THR A 102 2.19 -16.93 6.18
N ARG A 103 1.29 -16.07 6.67
CA ARG A 103 1.38 -15.56 8.05
C ARG A 103 1.11 -16.63 9.10
N LEU A 104 0.29 -17.61 8.79
CA LEU A 104 -0.07 -18.69 9.72
C LEU A 104 0.90 -19.88 9.66
N ASP A 105 1.94 -19.81 8.81
CA ASP A 105 2.95 -20.86 8.73
C ASP A 105 3.67 -21.01 10.08
N GLY A 106 3.67 -22.24 10.62
CA GLY A 106 4.26 -22.54 11.92
C GLY A 106 3.44 -22.11 13.14
N VAL A 107 2.21 -21.59 12.96
CA VAL A 107 1.28 -21.28 14.05
C VAL A 107 0.46 -22.53 14.40
N SER A 108 0.37 -22.88 15.69
CA SER A 108 -0.44 -24.04 16.11
C SER A 108 -1.94 -23.76 16.02
N GLN A 109 -2.74 -24.81 15.80
CA GLN A 109 -4.19 -24.69 15.68
C GLN A 109 -4.83 -24.04 16.92
N ASP A 110 -4.37 -24.39 18.12
CA ASP A 110 -4.87 -23.79 19.37
C ASP A 110 -4.72 -22.27 19.41
N LYS A 111 -3.62 -21.74 18.83
CA LYS A 111 -3.40 -20.30 18.74
C LYS A 111 -4.32 -19.65 17.72
N ILE A 112 -4.52 -20.30 16.56
CA ILE A 112 -5.43 -19.84 15.51
C ILE A 112 -6.86 -19.76 16.07
N ASP A 113 -7.32 -20.82 16.72
CA ASP A 113 -8.67 -20.89 17.31
C ASP A 113 -8.86 -19.83 18.39
N LYS A 114 -7.84 -19.60 19.23
CA LYS A 114 -7.87 -18.54 20.23
C LYS A 114 -7.93 -17.14 19.60
N MET A 115 -7.15 -16.89 18.55
CA MET A 115 -7.21 -15.61 17.83
C MET A 115 -8.58 -15.40 17.17
N LEU A 116 -9.18 -16.43 16.58
CA LEU A 116 -10.53 -16.39 16.02
C LEU A 116 -11.60 -16.11 17.09
N ALA A 117 -11.51 -16.77 18.25
CA ALA A 117 -12.50 -16.64 19.32
C ALA A 117 -12.42 -15.30 20.06
N THR A 118 -11.21 -14.76 20.24
CA THR A 118 -10.96 -13.57 21.07
C THR A 118 -10.68 -12.30 20.28
N ASN A 119 -10.52 -12.42 18.96
CA ASN A 119 -10.03 -11.35 18.07
C ASN A 119 -8.80 -10.62 18.61
N THR A 120 -7.95 -11.34 19.33
CA THR A 120 -6.75 -10.80 19.98
C THR A 120 -5.55 -11.61 19.53
N PHE A 121 -4.47 -10.93 19.17
CA PHE A 121 -3.25 -11.60 18.76
C PHE A 121 -2.60 -12.36 19.92
N VAL A 122 -2.16 -13.59 19.65
CA VAL A 122 -1.51 -14.49 20.60
C VAL A 122 -0.09 -14.81 20.11
N HIS A 123 0.91 -14.65 20.98
CA HIS A 123 2.32 -14.96 20.68
C HIS A 123 2.58 -16.47 20.59
#